data_AF-A0A2E8KQ95-F1
#
_entry.id   AF-A0A2E8KQ95-F1
#
_cell.length_a   1.000
_cell.length_b   1.000
_cell.length_c   1.000
_cell.angle_alpha   90.00
_cell.angle_beta   90.00
_cell.angle_gamma   90.00
#
_symmetry.space_group_name_H-M   'P 1'
#
loop_
_entity.id
_entity.type
_entity.pdbx_description
1 polymer ?
#
loop_
_entity_poly.entity_id
_entity_poly.type
_entity_poly.pdbx_seq_one_letter_code
_entity_poly.pdbx_strand_id
1 'polypeptide(L)'
;MSQPSNDQNLRKGLSRVKLLLPTLLSLCVIYYLFKDDFAAAEGFTWTTKASLAMLAALFMVFIRDAAYVVRIKILSLGELSWRSSFNTVMLWEFASALTPTVIGGSAFAVLILKREGMNLGRSVATILITALMDELFYVLAVPTLLLFVSIDSFFPSDTTGLWFDTGVQTLFYGGYILTCIVSAVIISALFISPKGTGKVIGLIFKIPGLSKWSYKVDDWMADWEIASQNLKGRSVWFWG
;
A
#
# COMPACT_ATOMS: atom_id res chain seq x y z
N MET A 1 6.03 -31.18 -29.11
CA MET A 1 4.73 -30.52 -29.35
C MET A 1 4.57 -29.42 -28.31
N SER A 2 4.45 -28.15 -28.74
CA SER A 2 3.99 -26.92 -28.01
C SER A 2 4.49 -26.68 -26.57
N GLN A 3 5.24 -25.62 -26.25
CA GLN A 3 4.72 -24.24 -26.13
C GLN A 3 5.84 -23.16 -26.27
N PRO A 4 6.02 -22.56 -27.47
CA PRO A 4 6.82 -21.35 -27.65
C PRO A 4 5.99 -20.05 -27.64
N SER A 5 4.67 -20.12 -27.43
CA SER A 5 3.75 -18.97 -27.56
C SER A 5 3.64 -18.08 -26.31
N ASN A 6 4.02 -18.56 -25.12
CA ASN A 6 3.82 -17.82 -23.87
C ASN A 6 4.93 -16.79 -23.59
N ASP A 7 6.18 -17.10 -23.93
CA ASP A 7 7.33 -16.19 -23.74
C ASP A 7 7.30 -14.97 -24.67
N GLN A 8 6.77 -15.12 -25.88
CA GLN A 8 6.64 -14.01 -26.82
C GLN A 8 5.56 -13.00 -26.40
N ASN A 9 4.50 -13.46 -25.74
CA ASN A 9 3.44 -12.60 -25.20
C ASN A 9 3.90 -11.86 -23.93
N LEU A 10 4.73 -12.48 -23.08
CA LEU A 10 5.37 -11.79 -21.95
C LEU A 10 6.30 -10.65 -22.40
N ARG A 11 7.13 -10.90 -23.43
CA ARG A 11 8.02 -9.88 -24.01
C ARG A 11 7.28 -8.73 -24.69
N LYS A 12 6.09 -8.98 -25.25
CA LYS A 12 5.23 -7.93 -25.84
C LYS A 12 4.44 -7.13 -24.79
N GLY A 13 4.09 -7.75 -23.65
CA GLY A 13 3.44 -7.09 -22.52
C GLY A 13 4.35 -6.10 -21.79
N LEU A 14 5.63 -6.45 -21.67
CA LEU A 14 6.72 -5.60 -21.18
C LEU A 14 7.35 -4.78 -22.32
N SER A 15 6.53 -4.06 -23.09
CA SER A 15 7.08 -3.09 -24.03
C SER A 15 7.92 -2.09 -23.24
N ARG A 16 9.22 -2.00 -23.55
CA ARG A 16 10.18 -1.10 -22.90
C ARG A 16 9.62 0.32 -22.79
N VAL A 17 8.83 0.75 -23.75
CA VAL A 17 8.15 2.05 -23.78
C VAL A 17 7.12 2.20 -22.66
N LYS A 18 6.34 1.16 -22.32
CA LYS A 18 5.34 1.19 -21.23
C LYS A 18 5.97 1.23 -19.84
N LEU A 19 7.22 0.80 -19.72
CA LEU A 19 7.97 0.84 -18.45
C LEU A 19 8.83 2.11 -18.33
N LEU A 20 9.44 2.54 -19.44
CA LEU A 20 10.31 3.72 -19.51
C LEU A 20 9.53 5.04 -19.53
N LEU A 21 8.34 5.08 -20.14
CA LEU A 21 7.56 6.33 -20.23
C LEU A 21 7.10 6.81 -18.84
N PRO A 22 6.53 5.96 -17.96
CA PRO A 22 6.18 6.39 -16.60
C PRO A 22 7.37 6.78 -15.74
N THR A 23 8.51 6.06 -15.87
CA THR A 23 9.74 6.36 -15.11
C THR A 23 10.41 7.65 -15.60
N LEU A 24 10.43 7.90 -16.91
CA LEU A 24 10.94 9.15 -17.45
C LEU A 24 10.03 10.32 -17.05
N LEU A 25 8.72 10.12 -17.11
CA LEU A 25 7.74 11.14 -16.72
C LEU A 25 7.83 11.45 -15.23
N SER A 26 7.98 10.44 -14.36
CA SER A 26 8.19 10.66 -12.92
C SER A 26 9.50 11.40 -12.65
N LEU A 27 10.60 11.03 -13.33
CA LEU A 27 11.88 11.75 -13.24
C LEU A 27 11.76 13.20 -13.72
N CYS A 28 11.05 13.46 -14.81
CA CYS A 28 10.81 14.82 -15.30
C CYS A 28 9.98 15.65 -14.30
N VAL A 29 8.94 15.07 -13.69
CA VAL A 29 8.14 15.75 -12.66
C VAL A 29 8.96 16.04 -11.41
N ILE A 30 9.76 15.07 -10.94
CA ILE A 30 10.68 15.27 -9.81
C ILE A 30 11.67 16.40 -10.14
N TYR A 31 12.31 16.36 -11.30
CA TYR A 31 13.22 17.42 -11.71
C TYR A 31 12.52 18.78 -11.77
N TYR A 32 11.32 18.85 -12.37
CA TYR A 32 10.57 20.09 -12.46
C TYR A 32 10.20 20.66 -11.09
N LEU A 33 9.80 19.81 -10.14
CA LEU A 33 9.43 20.21 -8.78
C LEU A 33 10.65 20.68 -7.97
N PHE A 34 11.77 19.99 -8.08
CA PHE A 34 12.94 20.23 -7.24
C PHE A 34 14.05 21.03 -7.95
N LYS A 35 13.86 21.50 -9.19
CA LYS A 35 14.89 22.25 -9.95
C LYS A 35 15.40 23.47 -9.18
N ASP A 36 14.52 24.16 -8.46
CA ASP A 36 14.85 25.39 -7.74
C ASP A 36 15.57 25.05 -6.42
N ASP A 37 15.20 23.94 -5.78
CA ASP A 37 15.94 23.39 -4.63
C ASP A 37 17.33 22.86 -5.03
N PHE A 38 17.45 22.24 -6.22
CA PHE A 38 18.73 21.80 -6.77
C PHE A 38 19.64 22.97 -7.15
N ALA A 39 19.07 24.07 -7.67
CA ALA A 39 19.80 25.30 -7.92
C ALA A 39 20.23 25.99 -6.61
N ALA A 40 19.41 25.93 -5.57
CA ALA A 40 19.76 26.38 -4.22
C ALA A 40 20.76 25.44 -3.50
N ALA A 41 20.96 24.22 -3.99
CA ALA A 41 21.90 23.24 -3.44
C ALA A 41 23.37 23.53 -3.78
N GLU A 42 23.69 24.61 -4.51
CA GLU A 42 25.07 25.04 -4.81
C GLU A 42 25.92 25.34 -3.55
N GLY A 43 25.31 25.39 -2.35
CA GLY A 43 26.00 25.47 -1.06
C GLY A 43 26.05 24.18 -0.23
N PHE A 44 25.58 23.03 -0.73
CA PHE A 44 25.55 21.79 0.05
C PHE A 44 26.95 21.22 0.24
N THR A 45 27.52 21.44 1.43
CA THR A 45 28.78 20.82 1.82
C THR A 45 28.52 19.46 2.45
N TRP A 46 28.96 18.40 1.76
CA TRP A 46 28.86 17.03 2.27
C TRP A 46 29.59 16.92 3.62
N THR A 47 28.83 16.87 4.70
CA THR A 47 29.34 16.88 6.07
C THR A 47 29.19 15.49 6.70
N THR A 48 30.00 15.17 7.71
CA THR A 48 29.87 13.94 8.52
C THR A 48 28.47 13.73 9.11
N LYS A 49 27.73 14.81 9.35
CA LYS A 49 26.31 14.76 9.76
C LYS A 49 25.40 14.24 8.65
N ALA A 50 25.67 14.60 7.39
CA ALA A 50 24.89 14.12 6.25
C ALA A 50 25.12 12.63 6.01
N SER A 51 26.36 12.15 6.13
CA SER A 51 26.65 10.70 6.05
C SER A 51 26.01 9.92 7.21
N LEU A 52 26.01 10.47 8.43
CA LEU A 52 25.33 9.85 9.58
C LEU A 52 23.81 9.82 9.37
N ALA A 53 23.20 10.91 8.88
CA ALA A 53 21.78 10.97 8.58
C ALA A 53 21.39 9.97 7.47
N MET A 54 22.21 9.83 6.44
CA MET A 54 21.99 8.85 5.37
C MET A 54 22.11 7.41 5.87
N LEU A 55 23.07 7.12 6.76
CA LEU A 55 23.17 5.82 7.42
C LEU A 55 21.94 5.54 8.31
N ALA A 56 21.49 6.53 9.08
CA ALA A 56 20.29 6.43 9.90
C ALA A 56 19.03 6.20 9.06
N ALA A 57 18.90 6.87 7.91
CA ALA A 57 17.80 6.65 6.97
C ALA A 57 17.82 5.21 6.42
N LEU A 58 18.99 4.69 6.02
CA LEU A 58 19.13 3.30 5.57
C LEU A 58 18.76 2.31 6.68
N PHE A 59 19.17 2.59 7.91
CA PHE A 59 18.84 1.77 9.06
C PHE A 59 17.34 1.78 9.39
N MET A 60 16.66 2.93 9.25
CA MET A 60 15.21 3.03 9.39
C MET A 60 14.47 2.20 8.33
N VAL A 61 14.95 2.21 7.08
CA VAL A 61 14.40 1.34 6.01
C VAL A 61 14.57 -0.13 6.39
N PHE A 62 15.74 -0.52 6.91
CA PHE A 62 15.97 -1.88 7.37
C PHE A 62 15.03 -2.29 8.52
N ILE A 63 14.83 -1.42 9.51
CA ILE A 63 13.89 -1.66 10.61
C ILE A 63 12.47 -1.84 10.09
N ARG A 64 12.04 -0.98 9.15
CA ARG A 64 10.72 -1.07 8.53
C ARG A 64 10.53 -2.44 7.88
N ASP A 65 11.46 -2.87 7.04
CA ASP A 65 11.36 -4.15 6.34
C ASP A 65 11.40 -5.33 7.31
N ALA A 66 12.24 -5.26 8.35
CA ALA A 66 12.29 -6.26 9.41
C ALA A 66 10.96 -6.35 10.19
N ALA A 67 10.35 -5.22 10.52
CA ALA A 67 9.05 -5.16 11.19
C ALA A 67 7.94 -5.79 10.31
N TYR A 68 7.98 -5.57 9.00
CA TYR A 68 7.06 -6.21 8.05
C TYR A 68 7.22 -7.74 8.02
N VAL A 69 8.46 -8.24 8.06
CA VAL A 69 8.73 -9.68 8.14
C VAL A 69 8.17 -10.29 9.43
N VAL A 70 8.38 -9.63 10.57
CA VAL A 70 7.83 -10.05 11.86
C VAL A 70 6.30 -10.07 11.83
N ARG A 71 5.66 -9.02 11.27
CA ARG A 71 4.21 -8.93 11.14
C ARG A 71 3.64 -10.09 10.33
N ILE A 72 4.19 -10.36 9.14
CA ILE A 72 3.74 -11.47 8.29
C ILE A 72 3.98 -12.82 8.97
N LYS A 73 5.10 -12.97 9.69
CA LYS A 73 5.37 -14.18 10.48
C LYS A 73 4.29 -14.41 11.54
N ILE A 74 3.91 -13.38 12.30
CA ILE A 74 2.86 -13.45 13.33
C ILE A 74 1.50 -13.75 12.70
N LEU A 75 1.13 -13.01 11.65
CA LEU A 75 -0.15 -13.20 10.95
C LEU A 75 -0.25 -14.54 10.22
N SER A 76 0.88 -15.14 9.83
CA SER A 76 0.92 -16.50 9.25
C SER A 76 0.68 -17.61 10.27
N LEU A 77 0.62 -17.28 11.58
CA LEU A 77 0.34 -18.22 12.68
C LEU A 77 1.24 -19.46 12.67
N GLY A 78 2.50 -19.26 12.30
CA GLY A 78 3.52 -20.31 12.30
C GLY A 78 3.61 -21.15 11.01
N GLU A 79 2.76 -20.92 10.00
CA GLU A 79 2.85 -21.65 8.73
C GLU A 79 4.08 -21.28 7.91
N LEU A 80 4.55 -20.03 7.99
CA LEU A 80 5.76 -19.60 7.31
C LEU A 80 6.97 -19.74 8.24
N SER A 81 8.08 -20.26 7.73
CA SER A 81 9.39 -20.16 8.41
C SER A 81 9.92 -18.72 8.36
N TRP A 82 10.86 -18.34 9.23
CA TRP A 82 11.47 -16.99 9.20
C TRP A 82 12.07 -16.64 7.82
N ARG A 83 12.70 -17.62 7.16
CA ARG A 83 13.28 -17.45 5.83
C ARG A 83 12.21 -17.28 4.76
N SER A 84 11.11 -18.02 4.88
CA SER A 84 9.95 -17.90 4.00
C SER A 84 9.23 -16.56 4.17
N SER A 85 9.05 -16.08 5.40
CA SER A 85 8.50 -14.74 5.67
C SER A 85 9.40 -13.63 5.09
N PHE A 86 10.72 -13.76 5.25
CA PHE A 86 11.68 -12.82 4.65
C PHE A 86 11.58 -12.80 3.12
N ASN A 87 11.64 -13.98 2.49
CA ASN A 87 11.51 -14.09 1.04
C ASN A 87 10.16 -13.53 0.57
N THR A 88 9.08 -13.84 1.26
CA THR A 88 7.74 -13.33 0.91
C THR A 88 7.71 -11.81 0.90
N VAL A 89 8.20 -11.15 1.95
CA VAL A 89 8.21 -9.68 2.04
C VAL A 89 9.11 -9.09 0.96
N MET A 90 10.32 -9.62 0.75
CA MET A 90 11.23 -9.11 -0.28
C MET A 90 10.67 -9.27 -1.69
N LEU A 91 10.06 -10.41 -2.01
CA LEU A 91 9.39 -10.61 -3.30
C LEU A 91 8.16 -9.72 -3.43
N TRP A 92 7.42 -9.49 -2.36
CA TRP A 92 6.25 -8.60 -2.37
C TRP A 92 6.67 -7.15 -2.62
N GLU A 93 7.63 -6.61 -1.86
CA GLU A 93 8.14 -5.24 -2.05
C GLU A 93 8.71 -5.05 -3.46
N PHE A 94 9.45 -6.04 -3.95
CA PHE A 94 9.97 -6.03 -5.31
C PHE A 94 8.85 -6.05 -6.37
N ALA A 95 7.84 -6.89 -6.18
CA ALA A 95 6.68 -6.94 -7.08
C ALA A 95 5.92 -5.60 -7.05
N SER A 96 5.67 -5.02 -5.87
CA SER A 96 5.03 -3.72 -5.70
C SER A 96 5.78 -2.62 -6.45
N ALA A 97 7.11 -2.60 -6.37
CA ALA A 97 7.96 -1.62 -7.05
C ALA A 97 7.94 -1.76 -8.59
N LEU A 98 7.70 -2.98 -9.11
CA LEU A 98 7.65 -3.25 -10.55
C LEU A 98 6.25 -3.14 -11.15
N THR A 99 5.20 -3.34 -10.36
CA THR A 99 3.82 -3.36 -10.86
C THR A 99 3.28 -1.95 -11.09
N PRO A 100 2.57 -1.69 -12.21
CA PRO A 100 1.78 -0.48 -12.34
C PRO A 100 0.80 -0.36 -11.17
N THR A 101 0.60 0.85 -10.66
CA THR A 101 -0.23 1.17 -9.48
C THR A 101 -1.64 0.53 -9.50
N VAL A 102 -2.16 0.20 -10.69
CA VAL A 102 -3.50 -0.37 -10.94
C VAL A 102 -3.62 -1.87 -10.66
N ILE A 103 -2.53 -2.64 -10.67
CA ILE A 103 -2.57 -4.10 -10.47
C ILE A 103 -2.31 -4.48 -9.00
N GLY A 104 -1.71 -3.57 -8.22
CA GLY A 104 -1.56 -3.69 -6.77
C GLY A 104 -0.62 -4.82 -6.33
N GLY A 105 0.41 -4.49 -5.57
CA GLY A 105 1.31 -5.50 -4.97
C GLY A 105 0.58 -6.56 -4.13
N SER A 106 -0.60 -6.22 -3.61
CA SER A 106 -1.46 -7.09 -2.80
C SER A 106 -1.88 -8.37 -3.52
N ALA A 107 -2.18 -8.32 -4.83
CA ALA A 107 -2.55 -9.52 -5.59
C ALA A 107 -1.36 -10.48 -5.75
N PHE A 108 -0.16 -9.92 -5.96
CA PHE A 108 1.08 -10.71 -6.00
C PHE A 108 1.41 -11.30 -4.63
N ALA A 109 1.19 -10.56 -3.56
CA ALA A 109 1.40 -11.05 -2.20
C ALA A 109 0.57 -12.32 -1.93
N VAL A 110 -0.71 -12.37 -2.37
CA VAL A 110 -1.57 -13.56 -2.17
C VAL A 110 -0.97 -14.77 -2.88
N LEU A 111 -0.49 -14.57 -4.11
CA LEU A 111 0.13 -15.63 -4.90
C LEU A 111 1.46 -16.10 -4.32
N ILE A 112 2.28 -15.18 -3.79
CA ILE A 112 3.56 -15.48 -3.15
C ILE A 112 3.31 -16.32 -1.89
N LEU A 113 2.40 -15.88 -1.01
CA LEU A 113 2.04 -16.62 0.20
C LEU A 113 1.48 -18.01 -0.10
N LYS A 114 0.66 -18.14 -1.16
CA LYS A 114 0.18 -19.44 -1.63
C LYS A 114 1.33 -20.34 -2.10
N ARG A 115 2.33 -19.79 -2.81
CA ARG A 115 3.50 -20.55 -3.26
C ARG A 115 4.40 -21.00 -2.12
N GLU A 116 4.44 -20.25 -1.03
CA GLU A 116 5.16 -20.61 0.20
C GLU A 116 4.40 -21.64 1.07
N GLY A 117 3.24 -22.12 0.60
CA GLY A 117 2.52 -23.26 1.19
C GLY A 117 1.28 -22.90 2.01
N MET A 118 0.94 -21.61 2.11
CA MET A 118 -0.26 -21.18 2.83
C MET A 118 -1.53 -21.41 1.99
N ASN A 119 -2.64 -21.80 2.65
CA ASN A 119 -3.93 -21.95 1.96
C ASN A 119 -4.36 -20.62 1.30
N LEU A 120 -5.00 -20.66 0.14
CA LEU A 120 -5.43 -19.48 -0.62
C LEU A 120 -6.30 -18.56 0.23
N GLY A 121 -7.32 -19.10 0.92
CA GLY A 121 -8.21 -18.29 1.75
C GLY A 121 -7.49 -17.63 2.94
N ARG A 122 -6.46 -18.27 3.49
CA ARG A 122 -5.64 -17.69 4.56
C ARG A 122 -4.66 -16.64 4.01
N SER A 123 -4.10 -16.85 2.83
CA SER A 123 -3.25 -15.88 2.14
C SER A 123 -3.98 -14.57 1.87
N VAL A 124 -5.20 -14.69 1.34
CA VAL A 124 -6.11 -13.55 1.15
C VAL A 124 -6.43 -12.88 2.49
N ALA A 125 -6.82 -13.65 3.51
CA ALA A 125 -7.13 -13.10 4.83
C ALA A 125 -5.94 -12.34 5.44
N THR A 126 -4.75 -12.92 5.45
CA THR A 126 -3.53 -12.31 6.01
C THR A 126 -3.22 -10.97 5.36
N ILE A 127 -3.33 -10.86 4.04
CA ILE A 127 -3.04 -9.61 3.33
C ILE A 127 -4.14 -8.57 3.56
N LEU A 128 -5.41 -8.98 3.57
CA LEU A 128 -6.51 -8.07 3.87
C LEU A 128 -6.44 -7.53 5.30
N ILE A 129 -6.07 -8.37 6.26
CA ILE A 129 -5.84 -7.95 7.65
C ILE A 129 -4.65 -7.00 7.72
N THR A 130 -3.56 -7.29 7.01
CA THR A 130 -2.39 -6.40 6.96
C THR A 130 -2.78 -5.03 6.43
N ALA A 131 -3.50 -4.98 5.31
CA ALA A 131 -4.01 -3.74 4.75
C ALA A 131 -4.96 -3.02 5.72
N LEU A 132 -5.90 -3.73 6.34
CA LEU A 132 -6.80 -3.16 7.34
C LEU A 132 -6.04 -2.57 8.53
N MET A 133 -5.00 -3.25 9.02
CA MET A 133 -4.18 -2.74 10.13
C MET A 133 -3.43 -1.47 9.74
N ASP A 134 -2.92 -1.37 8.52
CA ASP A 134 -2.25 -0.16 8.02
C ASP A 134 -3.23 1.02 7.91
N GLU A 135 -4.43 0.77 7.39
CA GLU A 135 -5.51 1.75 7.29
C GLU A 135 -5.98 2.22 8.69
N LEU A 136 -6.20 1.29 9.61
CA LEU A 136 -6.58 1.59 10.99
C LEU A 136 -5.48 2.36 11.72
N PHE A 137 -4.22 1.97 11.54
CA PHE A 137 -3.08 2.69 12.09
C PHE A 137 -3.07 4.14 11.61
N TYR A 138 -3.28 4.39 10.30
CA TYR A 138 -3.31 5.75 9.76
C TYR A 138 -4.46 6.59 10.35
N VAL A 139 -5.67 6.02 10.41
CA VAL A 139 -6.86 6.69 10.98
C VAL A 139 -6.68 7.02 12.47
N LEU A 140 -5.95 6.20 13.21
CA LEU A 140 -5.67 6.47 14.64
C LEU A 140 -4.45 7.39 14.84
N ALA A 141 -3.41 7.23 14.02
CA ALA A 141 -2.16 7.96 14.16
C ALA A 141 -2.34 9.45 13.86
N VAL A 142 -3.10 9.81 12.82
CA VAL A 142 -3.27 11.22 12.42
C VAL A 142 -3.92 12.06 13.53
N PRO A 143 -5.08 11.69 14.10
CA PRO A 143 -5.65 12.42 15.24
C PRO A 143 -4.71 12.43 16.45
N THR A 144 -4.08 11.29 16.73
CA THR A 144 -3.14 11.18 17.87
C THR A 144 -1.99 12.17 17.71
N LEU A 145 -1.40 12.29 16.51
CA LEU A 145 -0.36 13.27 16.22
C LEU A 145 -0.86 14.70 16.34
N LEU A 146 -2.07 15.00 15.84
CA LEU A 146 -2.69 16.33 15.95
C LEU A 146 -3.01 16.73 17.40
N LEU A 147 -3.11 15.78 18.34
CA LEU A 147 -3.22 16.09 19.77
C LEU A 147 -1.89 16.59 20.37
N PHE A 148 -0.75 16.17 19.82
CA PHE A 148 0.59 16.55 20.32
C PHE A 148 1.24 17.67 19.49
N VAL A 149 0.82 17.86 18.24
CA VAL A 149 1.37 18.83 17.30
C VAL A 149 0.27 19.79 16.86
N SER A 150 0.49 21.10 17.05
CA SER A 150 -0.40 22.14 16.55
C SER A 150 -0.51 22.09 15.03
N ILE A 151 -1.70 22.34 14.49
CA ILE A 151 -1.98 22.36 13.05
C ILE A 151 -1.03 23.31 12.30
N ASP A 152 -0.67 24.44 12.91
CA ASP A 152 0.25 25.42 12.32
C ASP A 152 1.70 24.93 12.24
N SER A 153 2.10 23.99 13.12
CA SER A 153 3.40 23.32 13.02
C SER A 153 3.38 22.15 12.04
N PHE A 154 2.19 21.57 11.79
CA PHE A 154 1.99 20.49 10.83
C PHE A 154 1.94 21.00 9.39
N PHE A 155 1.41 22.21 9.19
CA PHE A 155 1.40 22.92 7.91
C PHE A 155 2.10 24.27 8.06
N PRO A 156 3.43 24.34 7.86
CA PRO A 156 4.15 25.61 7.94
C PRO A 156 3.62 26.58 6.89
N SER A 157 3.12 27.73 7.35
CA SER A 157 2.46 28.78 6.55
C SER A 157 3.40 29.64 5.70
N ASP A 158 4.71 29.35 5.73
CA ASP A 158 5.74 30.20 5.12
C ASP A 158 6.24 29.68 3.76
N THR A 159 5.61 28.65 3.18
CA THR A 159 5.97 28.19 1.83
C THR A 159 5.29 29.03 0.75
N THR A 160 5.81 30.25 0.57
CA THR A 160 5.42 31.15 -0.53
C THR A 160 5.83 30.56 -1.88
N GLY A 161 4.90 29.86 -2.52
CA GLY A 161 5.08 29.35 -3.88
C GLY A 161 3.79 28.73 -4.38
N LEU A 162 3.07 29.48 -5.20
CA LEU A 162 2.01 29.06 -6.13
C LEU A 162 1.30 27.72 -5.79
N TRP A 163 0.05 27.81 -5.31
CA TRP A 163 -0.92 26.70 -5.13
C TRP A 163 -0.75 25.77 -3.91
N PHE A 164 0.33 25.87 -3.14
CA PHE A 164 0.64 24.87 -2.10
C PHE A 164 0.01 25.12 -0.72
N ASP A 165 -0.16 26.36 -0.23
CA ASP A 165 -0.65 26.58 1.14
C ASP A 165 -2.06 26.02 1.40
N THR A 166 -3.04 26.37 0.54
CA THR A 166 -4.41 25.85 0.67
C THR A 166 -4.60 24.51 -0.02
N GLY A 167 -3.83 24.23 -1.07
CA GLY A 167 -3.90 22.97 -1.83
C GLY A 167 -3.45 21.77 -1.00
N VAL A 168 -2.33 21.88 -0.29
CA VAL A 168 -1.78 20.77 0.51
C VAL A 168 -2.68 20.44 1.69
N GLN A 169 -3.18 21.45 2.41
CA GLN A 169 -4.14 21.24 3.49
C GLN A 169 -5.44 20.60 2.98
N THR A 170 -5.99 21.10 1.88
CA THR A 170 -7.23 20.54 1.28
C THR A 170 -7.03 19.11 0.80
N LEU A 171 -5.91 18.82 0.15
CA LEU A 171 -5.55 17.46 -0.29
C LEU A 171 -5.32 16.53 0.90
N PHE A 172 -4.70 17.03 1.97
CA PHE A 172 -4.50 16.27 3.20
C PHE A 172 -5.82 15.91 3.86
N TYR A 173 -6.69 16.88 4.14
CA TYR A 173 -8.00 16.60 4.76
C TYR A 173 -8.89 15.76 3.85
N GLY A 174 -8.90 16.04 2.54
CA GLY A 174 -9.64 15.25 1.56
C GLY A 174 -9.16 13.80 1.49
N GLY A 175 -7.85 13.59 1.44
CA GLY A 175 -7.22 12.27 1.51
C GLY A 175 -7.54 11.56 2.82
N TYR A 176 -7.40 12.25 3.95
CA TYR A 176 -7.68 11.69 5.27
C TYR A 176 -9.14 11.26 5.44
N ILE A 177 -10.10 12.09 5.01
CA ILE A 177 -11.54 11.75 5.03
C ILE A 177 -11.81 10.55 4.13
N LEU A 178 -11.22 10.51 2.93
CA LEU A 178 -11.34 9.36 2.03
C LEU A 178 -10.80 8.09 2.69
N THR A 179 -9.63 8.14 3.31
CA THR A 179 -9.03 7.02 4.05
C THR A 179 -9.92 6.56 5.22
N CYS A 180 -10.53 7.49 5.94
CA CYS A 180 -11.50 7.17 7.01
C CYS A 180 -12.73 6.44 6.45
N ILE A 181 -13.26 6.89 5.31
CA ILE A 181 -14.40 6.23 4.64
C ILE A 181 -14.00 4.81 4.20
N VAL A 182 -12.85 4.65 3.56
CA VAL A 182 -12.34 3.34 3.13
C VAL A 182 -12.15 2.42 4.34
N SER A 183 -11.52 2.90 5.40
CA SER A 183 -11.34 2.15 6.65
C SER A 183 -12.66 1.71 7.26
N ALA A 184 -13.65 2.61 7.34
CA ALA A 184 -14.99 2.29 7.85
C ALA A 184 -15.69 1.21 7.00
N VAL A 185 -15.52 1.25 5.68
CA VAL A 185 -16.04 0.22 4.76
C VAL A 185 -15.36 -1.13 5.02
N ILE A 186 -14.03 -1.17 5.14
CA ILE A 186 -13.29 -2.43 5.39
C ILE A 186 -13.67 -3.01 6.75
N ILE A 187 -13.72 -2.18 7.81
CA ILE A 187 -14.16 -2.61 9.15
C ILE A 187 -15.59 -3.18 9.09
N SER A 188 -16.49 -2.52 8.38
CA SER A 188 -17.86 -2.98 8.21
C SER A 188 -17.92 -4.33 7.47
N ALA A 189 -17.11 -4.52 6.42
CA ALA A 189 -17.02 -5.78 5.68
C ALA A 189 -16.49 -6.93 6.53
N LEU A 190 -15.47 -6.67 7.33
CA LEU A 190 -14.73 -7.71 8.02
C LEU A 190 -15.43 -8.14 9.32
N PHE A 191 -16.02 -7.19 10.05
CA PHE A 191 -16.62 -7.42 11.38
C PHE A 191 -18.14 -7.46 11.41
N ILE A 192 -18.86 -6.66 10.61
CA ILE A 192 -20.33 -6.57 10.70
C ILE A 192 -20.97 -7.64 9.81
N SER A 193 -20.83 -7.52 8.49
CA SER A 193 -21.20 -8.61 7.57
C SER A 193 -20.53 -8.46 6.20
N PRO A 194 -19.76 -9.46 5.74
CA PRO A 194 -19.14 -9.45 4.41
C PRO A 194 -20.18 -9.29 3.30
N LYS A 195 -21.31 -9.98 3.44
CA LYS A 195 -22.42 -9.97 2.48
C LYS A 195 -23.18 -8.63 2.47
N GLY A 196 -23.27 -7.93 3.60
CA GLY A 196 -23.94 -6.63 3.68
C GLY A 196 -23.08 -5.52 3.10
N THR A 197 -21.79 -5.48 3.46
CA THR A 197 -20.88 -4.49 2.88
C THR A 197 -20.67 -4.72 1.39
N GLY A 198 -20.62 -5.97 0.95
CA GLY A 198 -20.55 -6.27 -0.47
C GLY A 198 -21.76 -5.75 -1.27
N LYS A 199 -22.96 -5.84 -0.70
CA LYS A 199 -24.16 -5.26 -1.33
C LYS A 199 -24.08 -3.73 -1.42
N VAL A 200 -23.55 -3.06 -0.41
CA VAL A 200 -23.41 -1.59 -0.39
C VAL A 200 -22.37 -1.14 -1.43
N ILE A 201 -21.21 -1.81 -1.48
CA ILE A 201 -20.17 -1.53 -2.49
C ILE A 201 -20.71 -1.81 -3.90
N GLY A 202 -21.38 -2.94 -4.09
CA GLY A 202 -22.03 -3.28 -5.36
C GLY A 202 -23.11 -2.28 -5.78
N LEU A 203 -23.76 -1.59 -4.83
CA LEU A 203 -24.71 -0.52 -5.12
C LEU A 203 -23.99 0.76 -5.59
N ILE A 204 -22.87 1.11 -4.95
CA ILE A 204 -22.04 2.27 -5.32
C ILE A 204 -21.43 2.07 -6.70
N PHE A 205 -20.94 0.87 -7.01
CA PHE A 205 -20.36 0.55 -8.31
C PHE A 205 -21.38 0.38 -9.44
N LYS A 206 -22.70 0.42 -9.15
CA LYS A 206 -23.74 0.51 -10.19
C LYS A 206 -23.94 1.92 -10.75
N ILE A 207 -23.30 2.95 -10.18
CA ILE A 207 -23.35 4.32 -10.69
C ILE A 207 -22.71 4.38 -12.10
N PRO A 208 -23.33 5.07 -13.08
CA PRO A 208 -22.78 5.19 -14.42
C PRO A 208 -21.41 5.89 -14.37
N GLY A 209 -20.35 5.17 -14.75
CA GLY A 209 -18.95 5.61 -14.65
C GLY A 209 -18.09 4.60 -13.88
N LEU A 210 -18.57 4.15 -12.71
CA LEU A 210 -17.90 3.14 -11.89
C LEU A 210 -18.26 1.70 -12.31
N SER A 211 -19.38 1.52 -13.02
CA SER A 211 -19.86 0.21 -13.49
C SER A 211 -18.86 -0.58 -14.34
N LYS A 212 -17.91 0.10 -14.99
CA LYS A 212 -16.82 -0.54 -15.75
C LYS A 212 -15.86 -1.36 -14.86
N TRP A 213 -15.86 -1.12 -13.55
CA TRP A 213 -14.96 -1.73 -12.57
C TRP A 213 -15.70 -2.73 -11.67
N SER A 214 -17.01 -2.91 -11.86
CA SER A 214 -17.85 -3.83 -11.08
C SER A 214 -17.30 -5.26 -11.06
N TYR A 215 -16.71 -5.74 -12.16
CA TYR A 215 -16.15 -7.09 -12.21
C TYR A 215 -15.00 -7.30 -11.22
N LYS A 216 -14.14 -6.29 -11.00
CA LYS A 216 -13.04 -6.36 -10.03
C LYS A 216 -13.56 -6.34 -8.60
N VAL A 217 -14.65 -5.61 -8.38
CA VAL A 217 -15.31 -5.53 -7.08
C VAL A 217 -15.91 -6.88 -6.70
N ASP A 218 -16.52 -7.59 -7.65
CA ASP A 218 -17.07 -8.93 -7.39
C ASP A 218 -15.98 -9.93 -6.95
N ASP A 219 -14.82 -9.93 -7.62
CA ASP A 219 -13.67 -10.74 -7.21
C ASP A 219 -13.16 -10.35 -5.81
N TRP A 220 -13.03 -9.04 -5.54
CA TRP A 220 -12.62 -8.53 -4.22
C TRP A 220 -13.61 -8.92 -3.11
N MET A 221 -14.92 -8.89 -3.39
CA MET A 221 -15.94 -9.27 -2.43
C MET A 221 -15.94 -10.77 -2.14
N ALA A 222 -15.65 -11.61 -3.14
CA ALA A 222 -15.47 -13.04 -2.94
C ALA A 222 -14.25 -13.32 -2.04
N ASP A 223 -13.13 -12.62 -2.29
CA ASP A 223 -11.92 -12.68 -1.46
C ASP A 223 -12.19 -12.26 0.00
N TRP A 224 -12.99 -11.21 0.19
CA TRP A 224 -13.40 -10.72 1.52
C TRP A 224 -14.33 -11.71 2.24
N GLU A 225 -15.23 -12.38 1.51
CA GLU A 225 -16.09 -13.41 2.09
C GLU A 225 -15.26 -14.62 2.55
N ILE A 226 -14.31 -15.08 1.74
CA ILE A 226 -13.38 -16.16 2.10
C ILE A 226 -12.53 -15.77 3.31
N ALA A 227 -12.04 -14.52 3.35
CA ALA A 227 -11.26 -14.02 4.48
C ALA A 227 -12.10 -13.97 5.76
N SER A 228 -13.31 -13.42 5.72
CA SER A 228 -14.19 -13.33 6.89
C SER A 228 -14.59 -14.71 7.42
N GLN A 229 -14.86 -15.69 6.54
CA GLN A 229 -15.12 -17.07 6.97
C GLN A 229 -13.91 -17.69 7.68
N ASN A 230 -12.69 -17.41 7.23
CA ASN A 230 -11.46 -17.84 7.90
C ASN A 230 -11.16 -17.09 9.22
N LEU A 231 -11.73 -15.89 9.40
CA LEU A 231 -11.55 -15.04 10.57
C LEU A 231 -12.60 -15.28 11.66
N LYS A 232 -13.84 -15.61 11.29
CA LYS A 232 -14.94 -15.95 12.22
C LYS A 232 -14.62 -17.26 12.94
N GLY A 233 -13.99 -17.13 14.11
CA GLY A 233 -13.61 -18.25 14.98
C GLY A 233 -12.23 -18.12 15.63
N ARG A 234 -11.44 -17.08 15.33
CA ARG A 234 -10.13 -16.85 15.98
C ARG A 234 -10.22 -15.94 17.21
N SER A 235 -9.38 -16.24 18.20
CA SER A 235 -9.38 -15.59 19.52
C SER A 235 -8.92 -14.12 19.47
N VAL A 236 -9.38 -13.33 20.45
CA VAL A 236 -9.14 -11.87 20.56
C VAL A 236 -7.65 -11.51 20.66
N TRP A 237 -6.80 -12.44 21.09
CA TRP A 237 -5.33 -12.31 21.11
C TRP A 237 -4.68 -12.20 19.72
N PHE A 238 -5.43 -12.48 18.65
CA PHE A 238 -5.00 -12.26 17.27
C PHE A 238 -4.96 -10.77 16.88
N TRP A 239 -5.65 -9.90 17.64
CA TRP A 239 -5.86 -8.48 17.30
C TRP A 239 -4.99 -7.50 18.09
N GLY A 240 -4.13 -8.00 18.99
CA GLY A 240 -3.23 -7.20 19.84
C GLY A 240 -1.80 -7.17 19.31
#